data_AF-A0A7W0FGG9-F1
#
_entry.id   AF-A0A7W0FGG9-F1
#
_cell.length_a   1.000
_cell.length_b   1.000
_cell.length_c   1.000
_cell.angle_alpha   90.00
_cell.angle_beta   90.00
_cell.angle_gamma   90.00
#
_symmetry.space_group_name_H-M   'P 1'
#
loop_
_entity.id
_entity.type
_entity.pdbx_description
1 polymer ?
#
loop_
_entity_poly.entity_id
_entity_poly.type
_entity_poly.pdbx_seq_one_letter_code
_entity_poly.pdbx_strand_id
1 'polypeptide(L)'
;MNTPLPPIPQRLERIAPYTPIEPYEVLSERLGFAPDELTKMDANENPYGVSPKTRKALAELSYPHIYPDPESRALRQALSDFTGVPVPYLMAGSGADELLDLILRAYLEPGEKVAICPPTFGMYSFDTLVNTGQVV
;
A
#
# COMPACT_ATOMS: atom_id res chain seq x y z
N MET A 1 24.64 17.85 -23.85
CA MET A 1 24.00 18.88 -23.00
C MET A 1 23.82 18.26 -21.62
N ASN A 2 24.69 18.60 -20.66
CA ASN A 2 24.54 18.21 -19.25
C ASN A 2 23.79 19.33 -18.53
N THR A 3 22.46 19.34 -18.64
CA THR A 3 21.66 20.19 -17.76
C THR A 3 21.64 19.51 -16.39
N PRO A 4 22.13 20.16 -15.31
CA PRO A 4 22.03 19.56 -13.98
C PRO A 4 20.56 19.35 -13.63
N LEU A 5 20.27 18.21 -13.00
CA LEU A 5 18.92 17.90 -12.52
C LEU A 5 18.47 18.97 -11.51
N PRO A 6 17.18 19.32 -11.47
CA PRO A 6 16.65 20.23 -10.47
C PRO A 6 16.89 19.64 -9.06
N PRO A 7 17.06 20.50 -8.04
CA PRO A 7 17.22 20.03 -6.67
C PRO A 7 15.96 19.29 -6.20
N ILE A 8 16.17 18.26 -5.38
CA ILE A 8 15.09 17.53 -4.71
C ILE A 8 14.36 18.51 -3.77
N PRO A 9 13.01 18.51 -3.73
CA PRO A 9 12.29 19.33 -2.77
C PRO A 9 12.72 19.02 -1.32
N GLN A 10 13.04 20.07 -0.54
CA GLN A 10 13.56 19.95 0.83
C GLN A 10 12.71 19.04 1.75
N ARG A 11 11.39 18.99 1.53
CA ARG A 11 10.49 18.09 2.27
C ARG A 11 10.89 16.61 2.16
N LEU A 12 11.41 16.20 1.00
CA LEU A 12 11.81 14.82 0.74
C LEU A 12 13.17 14.49 1.39
N GLU A 13 14.00 15.49 1.69
CA GLU A 13 15.26 15.29 2.42
C GLU A 13 15.03 14.82 3.87
N ARG A 14 13.84 15.11 4.43
CA ARG A 14 13.45 14.73 5.79
C ARG A 14 12.82 13.34 5.86
N ILE A 15 12.60 12.69 4.73
CA ILE A 15 11.94 11.39 4.65
C ILE A 15 13.02 10.32 4.60
N ALA A 16 13.06 9.47 5.62
CA ALA A 16 13.93 8.30 5.61
C ALA A 16 13.52 7.35 4.46
N PRO A 17 14.48 6.73 3.76
CA PRO A 17 14.16 5.70 2.79
C PRO A 17 13.32 4.59 3.42
N TYR A 18 12.31 4.10 2.69
CA TYR A 18 11.57 2.92 3.10
C TYR A 18 12.53 1.74 3.23
N THR A 19 12.41 0.98 4.32
CA THR A 19 13.15 -0.27 4.52
C THR A 19 12.24 -1.43 4.13
N PRO A 20 12.36 -1.97 2.91
CA PRO A 20 11.52 -3.07 2.47
C PRO A 20 11.89 -4.37 3.18
N ILE A 21 10.91 -5.27 3.23
CA ILE A 21 11.17 -6.67 3.56
C ILE A 21 11.89 -7.33 2.37
N GLU A 22 12.85 -8.19 2.66
CA GLU A 22 13.54 -8.96 1.62
C GLU A 22 12.55 -9.93 0.94
N PRO A 23 12.50 -9.96 -0.40
CA PRO A 23 11.70 -10.94 -1.12
C PRO A 23 12.15 -12.36 -0.77
N TYR A 24 11.20 -13.30 -0.83
CA TYR A 24 11.43 -14.67 -0.37
C TYR A 24 12.55 -15.38 -1.14
N GLU A 25 12.60 -15.17 -2.45
CA GLU A 25 13.58 -15.77 -3.35
C GLU A 25 14.99 -15.20 -3.09
N VAL A 26 15.08 -13.90 -2.82
CA VAL A 26 16.34 -13.22 -2.48
C VAL A 26 16.86 -13.71 -1.13
N LEU A 27 15.96 -13.84 -0.16
CA LEU A 27 16.28 -14.38 1.17
C LEU A 27 16.77 -15.84 1.07
N SER A 28 16.12 -16.65 0.24
CA SER A 28 16.49 -18.03 -0.04
C SER A 28 17.87 -18.15 -0.65
N GLU A 29 18.17 -17.38 -1.70
CA GLU A 29 19.49 -17.37 -2.33
C GLU A 29 20.59 -16.92 -1.34
N ARG A 30 20.32 -15.84 -0.59
CA ARG A 30 21.28 -15.27 0.37
C ARG A 30 21.61 -16.23 1.52
N LEU A 31 20.62 -16.98 2.01
CA LEU A 31 20.79 -17.91 3.13
C LEU A 31 21.23 -19.32 2.70
N GLY A 32 21.11 -19.66 1.41
CA GLY A 32 21.48 -20.97 0.89
C GLY A 32 20.53 -22.10 1.27
N PHE A 33 19.28 -21.77 1.63
CA PHE A 33 18.22 -22.74 1.90
C PHE A 33 17.22 -22.76 0.75
N ALA A 34 16.65 -23.93 0.46
CA ALA A 34 15.54 -24.01 -0.49
C ALA A 34 14.31 -23.24 0.07
N PRO A 35 13.46 -22.67 -0.81
CA PRO A 35 12.30 -21.92 -0.34
C PRO A 35 11.38 -22.71 0.58
N ASP A 36 11.22 -24.02 0.43
CA ASP A 36 10.39 -24.86 1.31
C ASP A 36 11.03 -25.16 2.69
N GLU A 37 12.31 -24.84 2.87
CA GLU A 37 13.02 -24.94 4.15
C GLU A 37 12.92 -23.63 4.98
N LEU A 38 12.38 -22.57 4.39
CA LEU A 38 12.24 -21.26 5.03
C LEU A 38 10.84 -21.08 5.61
N THR A 39 10.76 -20.46 6.78
CA THR A 39 9.50 -20.00 7.38
C THR A 39 9.54 -18.48 7.49
N LYS A 40 8.84 -17.79 6.59
CA LYS A 40 8.79 -16.31 6.55
C LYS A 40 7.70 -15.79 7.50
N MET A 41 8.07 -14.94 8.46
CA MET A 41 7.16 -14.42 9.50
C MET A 41 7.39 -12.93 9.82
N ASP A 42 7.86 -12.16 8.85
CA ASP A 42 8.36 -10.78 9.03
C ASP A 42 7.47 -9.69 8.39
N ALA A 43 6.40 -10.06 7.68
CA ALA A 43 5.56 -9.13 6.92
C ALA A 43 4.04 -9.26 7.17
N ASN A 44 3.62 -9.96 8.22
CA ASN A 44 2.19 -10.22 8.54
C ASN A 44 1.41 -10.91 7.40
N GLU A 45 2.10 -11.65 6.53
CA GLU A 45 1.48 -12.40 5.44
C GLU A 45 0.63 -13.55 5.98
N ASN A 46 -0.47 -13.86 5.29
CA ASN A 46 -1.33 -14.98 5.66
C ASN A 46 -0.64 -16.32 5.33
N PRO A 47 -0.34 -17.19 6.32
CA PRO A 47 0.37 -18.45 6.09
C PRO A 47 -0.43 -19.47 5.28
N TYR A 48 -1.75 -19.30 5.16
CA TYR A 48 -2.61 -20.20 4.38
C TYR A 48 -2.68 -19.84 2.89
N GLY A 49 -2.07 -18.72 2.50
CA GLY A 49 -2.13 -18.20 1.14
C GLY A 49 -3.53 -17.73 0.73
N VAL A 50 -3.73 -17.63 -0.58
CA VAL A 50 -4.97 -17.10 -1.17
C VAL A 50 -6.09 -18.14 -1.21
N SER A 51 -7.34 -17.71 -0.98
CA SER A 51 -8.54 -18.54 -1.07
C SER A 51 -8.64 -19.29 -2.42
N PRO A 52 -9.10 -20.57 -2.44
CA PRO A 52 -9.32 -21.32 -3.68
C PRO A 52 -10.24 -20.59 -4.69
N LYS A 53 -11.23 -19.83 -4.19
CA LYS A 53 -12.15 -19.05 -5.05
C LYS A 53 -11.40 -17.93 -5.79
N THR A 54 -10.53 -17.22 -5.09
CA THR A 54 -9.71 -16.14 -5.67
C THR A 54 -8.68 -16.71 -6.65
N ARG A 55 -8.02 -17.83 -6.32
CA ARG A 55 -7.10 -18.51 -7.23
C ARG A 55 -7.79 -18.87 -8.55
N LYS A 56 -9.00 -19.43 -8.48
CA LYS A 56 -9.82 -19.74 -9.66
C LYS A 56 -10.17 -18.49 -10.46
N ALA A 57 -10.66 -17.44 -9.79
CA ALA A 57 -11.04 -16.19 -10.45
C ALA A 57 -9.86 -15.52 -11.19
N LEU A 58 -8.65 -15.56 -10.61
CA LEU A 58 -7.44 -15.05 -11.26
C LEU A 58 -7.05 -15.90 -12.48
N ALA A 59 -7.15 -17.22 -12.38
CA ALA A 59 -6.84 -18.13 -13.49
C ALA A 59 -7.84 -18.02 -14.66
N GLU A 60 -9.07 -17.59 -14.40
CA GLU A 60 -10.16 -17.48 -15.38
C GLU A 60 -10.37 -16.03 -15.88
N LEU A 61 -9.44 -15.11 -15.58
CA LEU A 61 -9.56 -13.70 -15.94
C LEU A 61 -9.63 -13.51 -17.46
N SER A 62 -10.77 -13.04 -17.97
CA SER A 62 -11.05 -13.06 -19.41
C SER A 62 -10.39 -11.93 -20.21
N TYR A 63 -10.25 -10.74 -19.63
CA TYR A 63 -9.77 -9.55 -20.35
C TYR A 63 -8.74 -8.73 -19.55
N PRO A 64 -7.60 -9.32 -19.13
CA PRO A 64 -6.60 -8.63 -18.29
C PRO A 64 -5.93 -7.43 -18.98
N HIS A 65 -6.02 -7.34 -20.32
CA HIS A 65 -5.42 -6.26 -21.12
C HIS A 65 -6.38 -5.07 -21.36
N ILE A 66 -7.62 -5.17 -20.88
CA ILE A 66 -8.63 -4.12 -21.00
C ILE A 66 -8.76 -3.43 -19.64
N TYR A 67 -8.95 -2.11 -19.64
CA TYR A 67 -9.13 -1.35 -18.40
C TYR A 67 -10.27 -1.92 -17.55
N PRO A 68 -10.09 -2.05 -16.22
CA PRO A 68 -11.13 -2.51 -15.32
C PRO A 68 -12.22 -1.44 -15.12
N ASP A 69 -13.29 -1.82 -14.42
CA ASP A 69 -14.32 -0.87 -13.97
C ASP A 69 -13.69 0.23 -13.08
N PRO A 70 -13.65 1.50 -13.53
CA PRO A 70 -12.98 2.56 -12.78
C PRO A 70 -13.66 2.87 -11.44
N GLU A 71 -14.92 2.48 -11.26
CA GLU A 71 -15.66 2.71 -10.02
C GLU A 71 -15.62 1.52 -9.06
N SER A 72 -15.01 0.40 -9.45
CA SER A 72 -14.97 -0.85 -8.68
C SER A 72 -16.35 -1.27 -8.15
N ARG A 73 -17.42 -1.11 -8.96
CA ARG A 73 -18.82 -1.19 -8.49
C ARG A 73 -19.14 -2.56 -7.89
N ALA A 74 -18.70 -3.63 -8.53
CA ALA A 74 -18.93 -5.00 -8.04
C ALA A 74 -18.27 -5.23 -6.66
N LEU A 75 -17.05 -4.75 -6.47
CA LEU A 75 -16.35 -4.85 -5.19
C LEU A 75 -17.03 -4.01 -4.10
N ARG A 76 -17.40 -2.77 -4.41
CA ARG A 76 -18.10 -1.89 -3.47
C ARG A 76 -19.45 -2.44 -3.04
N GLN A 77 -20.19 -3.06 -3.96
CA GLN A 77 -21.46 -3.72 -3.63
C GLN A 77 -21.21 -4.92 -2.70
N ALA A 78 -20.25 -5.79 -3.03
CA ALA A 78 -19.93 -6.94 -2.18
C ALA A 78 -19.47 -6.51 -0.77
N LEU A 79 -18.70 -5.44 -0.65
CA LEU A 79 -18.30 -4.85 0.63
C LEU A 79 -19.50 -4.26 1.38
N SER A 80 -20.43 -3.60 0.68
CA SER A 80 -21.68 -3.09 1.27
C SER A 80 -22.50 -4.22 1.86
N ASP A 81 -22.66 -5.33 1.14
CA ASP A 81 -23.43 -6.48 1.59
C ASP A 81 -22.76 -7.17 2.80
N PHE A 82 -21.42 -7.22 2.82
CA PHE A 82 -20.64 -7.82 3.90
C PHE A 82 -20.62 -6.98 5.18
N THR A 83 -20.46 -5.66 5.04
CA THR A 83 -20.25 -4.74 6.18
C THR A 83 -21.54 -4.06 6.65
N GLY A 84 -22.57 -4.01 5.81
CA GLY A 84 -23.79 -3.20 6.03
C GLY A 84 -23.60 -1.70 5.75
N VAL A 85 -22.40 -1.26 5.35
CA VAL A 85 -22.11 0.16 5.03
C VAL A 85 -22.63 0.49 3.63
N PRO A 86 -23.44 1.54 3.43
CA PRO A 86 -23.94 1.90 2.10
C PRO A 86 -22.80 2.19 1.11
N VAL A 87 -22.97 1.74 -0.13
CA VAL A 87 -22.01 1.92 -1.24
C VAL A 87 -21.41 3.33 -1.34
N PRO A 88 -22.17 4.45 -1.19
CA PRO A 88 -21.60 5.79 -1.26
C PRO A 88 -20.48 6.10 -0.25
N TYR A 89 -20.39 5.35 0.85
CA TYR A 89 -19.35 5.49 1.87
C TYR A 89 -18.18 4.52 1.70
N LEU A 90 -18.18 3.70 0.64
CA LEU A 90 -17.12 2.73 0.36
C LEU A 90 -16.27 3.19 -0.82
N MET A 91 -14.95 3.11 -0.67
CA MET A 91 -13.97 3.39 -1.72
C MET A 91 -13.04 2.18 -1.84
N ALA A 92 -12.73 1.79 -3.07
CA ALA A 92 -11.69 0.81 -3.35
C ALA A 92 -10.39 1.55 -3.67
N GLY A 93 -9.29 1.13 -3.06
CA GLY A 93 -7.93 1.60 -3.35
C GLY A 93 -7.00 0.44 -3.65
N SER A 94 -5.84 0.74 -4.23
CA SER A 94 -4.76 -0.19 -4.51
C SER A 94 -3.92 -0.46 -3.26
N GLY A 95 -4.60 -0.94 -2.21
CA GLY A 95 -4.04 -1.09 -0.86
C GLY A 95 -4.44 0.06 0.07
N ALA A 96 -4.32 -0.17 1.38
CA ALA A 96 -4.72 0.82 2.39
C ALA A 96 -3.81 2.06 2.39
N ASP A 97 -2.54 1.92 2.02
CA ASP A 97 -1.57 3.01 1.95
C ASP A 97 -2.01 4.11 0.96
N GLU A 98 -2.54 3.74 -0.21
CA GLU A 98 -3.09 4.73 -1.16
C GLU A 98 -4.28 5.49 -0.54
N LEU A 99 -5.15 4.79 0.19
CA LEU A 99 -6.30 5.44 0.82
C LEU A 99 -5.86 6.41 1.93
N LEU A 100 -4.80 6.08 2.69
CA LEU A 100 -4.21 6.98 3.68
C LEU A 100 -3.62 8.23 3.02
N ASP A 101 -2.85 8.06 1.94
CA ASP A 101 -2.31 9.18 1.15
C ASP A 101 -3.41 10.07 0.58
N LEU A 102 -4.48 9.49 0.02
CA LEU A 102 -5.61 10.24 -0.53
C LEU A 102 -6.37 11.03 0.55
N ILE A 103 -6.53 10.49 1.75
CA ILE A 103 -7.13 11.21 2.89
C ILE A 103 -6.27 12.42 3.23
N LEU A 104 -4.95 12.27 3.31
CA LEU A 104 -4.06 13.38 3.61
C LEU A 104 -4.10 14.43 2.49
N ARG A 105 -4.04 14.04 1.21
CA ARG A 105 -4.18 14.99 0.08
C ARG A 105 -5.48 15.78 0.07
N ALA A 106 -6.57 15.16 0.53
CA ALA A 106 -7.89 15.78 0.51
C ALA A 106 -8.10 16.79 1.66
N TYR A 107 -7.36 16.65 2.78
CA TYR A 107 -7.65 17.38 4.02
C TYR A 107 -6.46 18.13 4.62
N LEU A 108 -5.23 17.75 4.30
CA LEU A 108 -4.02 18.31 4.90
C LEU A 108 -3.49 19.46 4.07
N GLU A 109 -3.43 20.65 4.67
CA GLU A 109 -2.78 21.80 4.07
C GLU A 109 -1.27 21.86 4.43
N PRO A 110 -0.43 22.52 3.61
CA PRO A 110 1.00 22.60 3.88
C PRO A 110 1.34 23.17 5.25
N GLY A 111 2.15 22.43 6.01
CA GLY A 111 2.59 22.79 7.35
C GLY A 111 1.63 22.43 8.48
N GLU A 112 0.45 21.89 8.18
CA GLU A 112 -0.46 21.35 9.19
C GLU A 112 0.10 20.08 9.85
N LYS A 113 -0.50 19.73 10.99
CA LYS A 113 0.04 18.70 11.90
C LYS A 113 -0.84 17.46 11.91
N VAL A 114 -0.20 16.29 11.81
CA VAL A 114 -0.82 14.98 11.96
C VAL A 114 -0.25 14.33 13.21
N ALA A 115 -1.13 14.00 14.17
CA ALA A 115 -0.74 13.31 15.39
C ALA A 115 -0.67 11.79 15.13
N ILE A 116 0.42 11.16 15.58
CA ILE A 116 0.58 9.69 15.54
C ILE A 116 0.99 9.15 16.91
N CYS A 117 0.88 7.84 17.13
CA CYS A 117 1.22 7.21 18.42
C CYS A 117 2.35 6.19 18.27
N PRO A 118 3.64 6.59 18.27
CA PRO A 118 4.74 5.65 18.15
C PRO A 118 4.85 4.71 19.36
N PRO A 119 5.19 3.41 19.16
CA PRO A 119 5.40 2.76 17.88
C PRO A 119 4.08 2.47 17.16
N THR A 120 4.01 2.83 15.88
CA THR A 120 2.85 2.58 15.01
C THR A 120 3.31 2.38 13.56
N PHE A 121 2.37 2.30 12.63
CA PHE A 121 2.65 2.09 11.21
C PHE A 121 3.43 3.26 10.61
N GLY A 122 4.61 2.98 10.05
CA GLY A 122 5.53 4.00 9.54
C GLY A 122 4.98 4.85 8.40
N MET A 123 4.01 4.32 7.64
CA MET A 123 3.38 5.02 6.52
C MET A 123 2.65 6.29 6.95
N TYR A 124 2.11 6.34 8.18
CA TYR A 124 1.47 7.57 8.68
C TYR A 124 2.45 8.76 8.69
N SER A 125 3.70 8.52 9.12
CA SER A 125 4.74 9.54 9.12
C SER A 125 5.19 9.85 7.69
N PHE A 126 5.42 8.81 6.89
CA PHE A 126 5.85 8.95 5.49
C PHE A 126 4.85 9.77 4.67
N ASP A 127 3.58 9.38 4.64
CA ASP A 127 2.53 10.02 3.86
C ASP A 127 2.30 11.46 4.33
N THR A 128 2.36 11.72 5.64
CA THR A 128 2.27 13.09 6.19
C THR A 128 3.36 14.00 5.62
N LEU A 129 4.62 13.53 5.61
CA LEU A 129 5.75 14.32 5.14
C LEU A 129 5.73 14.51 3.61
N VAL A 130 5.34 13.48 2.85
CA VAL A 130 5.15 13.58 1.39
C VAL A 130 4.10 14.64 1.05
N ASN A 131 3.01 14.68 1.81
CA ASN A 131 1.93 15.66 1.70
C ASN A 131 2.20 16.99 2.40
N THR A 132 3.47 17.32 2.67
CA THR A 132 3.91 18.62 3.20
C THR A 132 3.45 18.97 4.62
N GLY A 133 2.93 17.99 5.35
CA GLY A 133 2.57 18.13 6.75
C GLY A 133 3.75 17.96 7.71
N GLN A 134 3.41 18.03 9.00
CA GLN A 134 4.30 17.82 10.12
C GLN A 134 3.74 16.71 11.01
N VAL A 135 4.59 15.79 11.43
CA VAL A 135 4.22 14.75 12.39
C VAL A 135 4.40 15.29 13.80
N VAL A 136 3.41 15.05 14.68
CA VAL A 136 3.46 15.39 16.11
C VAL A 136 3.11 14.22 17.01
#